data_AF-A0A8C3TJX3-F1
#
_entry.id   AF-A0A8C3TJX3-F1
#
_cell.length_a   1.000
_cell.length_b   1.000
_cell.length_c   1.000
_cell.angle_alpha   90.00
_cell.angle_beta   90.00
_cell.angle_gamma   90.00
#
_symmetry.space_group_name_H-M   'P 1'
#
loop_
_entity.id
_entity.type
_entity.pdbx_description
1 polymer ?
#
loop_
_entity_poly.entity_id
_entity_poly.type
_entity_poly.pdbx_seq_one_letter_code
_entity_poly.pdbx_strand_id
1 'polypeptide(L)'
;MSSTKVGFCLAACLLNISEARKKDIVEKIAKAALYDEKKHSQATVLNIFSDYDYNRSVITIAAPINMLDIAEILTLRVPGCSMFLFGQADQPEKRSLVQRRKQLGWFKGRDFKSMEVKPDIGAVPSQRYGLTGITFHLY
;
A
#
# COMPACT_ATOMS: atom_id res chain seq x y z
N MET A 1 -7.07 34.54 -25.06
CA MET A 1 -6.32 33.28 -24.91
C MET A 1 -6.87 32.55 -23.69
N SER A 2 -7.63 31.49 -23.88
CA SER A 2 -8.16 30.68 -22.78
C SER A 2 -7.01 29.90 -22.15
N SER A 3 -6.73 30.15 -20.86
CA SER A 3 -5.79 29.35 -20.09
C SER A 3 -6.43 28.00 -19.84
N THR A 4 -6.04 26.98 -20.61
CA THR A 4 -6.30 25.59 -20.30
C THR A 4 -5.45 25.20 -19.08
N LYS A 5 -5.92 25.55 -17.88
CA LYS A 5 -5.38 24.97 -16.65
C LYS A 5 -5.63 23.47 -16.71
N VAL A 6 -4.58 22.71 -17.04
CA VAL A 6 -4.58 21.25 -16.89
C VAL A 6 -4.68 21.00 -15.38
N GLY A 7 -5.88 20.66 -14.91
CA GLY A 7 -6.05 20.23 -13.53
C GLY A 7 -5.26 18.94 -13.33
N PHE A 8 -4.40 18.89 -12.32
CA PHE A 8 -3.76 17.64 -11.94
C PHE A 8 -4.83 16.73 -11.32
N CYS A 9 -5.03 15.53 -11.88
CA CYS A 9 -5.79 14.48 -11.22
C CYS A 9 -4.97 13.99 -10.04
N LEU A 10 -5.32 14.46 -8.84
CA LEU A 10 -4.69 14.05 -7.59
C LEU A 10 -5.42 12.84 -7.01
N ALA A 11 -4.65 11.99 -6.36
CA ALA A 11 -5.17 10.89 -5.57
C ALA A 11 -4.47 10.84 -4.21
N ALA A 12 -5.21 10.36 -3.21
CA ALA A 12 -4.71 10.12 -1.88
C ALA A 12 -4.42 8.63 -1.68
N CYS A 13 -3.20 8.30 -1.28
CA CYS A 13 -2.79 6.97 -0.86
C CYS A 13 -2.72 6.90 0.66
N LEU A 14 -3.36 5.89 1.25
CA LEU A 14 -3.36 5.64 2.69
C LEU A 14 -2.57 4.36 2.98
N LEU A 15 -1.28 4.52 3.29
CA LEU A 15 -0.38 3.42 3.58
C LEU A 15 -0.56 2.97 5.02
N ASN A 16 -0.99 1.71 5.18
CA ASN A 16 -1.19 1.09 6.47
C ASN A 16 0.03 0.26 6.85
N ILE A 17 0.73 0.67 7.90
CA ILE A 17 2.02 0.13 8.33
C ILE A 17 1.85 -0.60 9.66
N SER A 18 2.32 -1.84 9.75
CA SER A 18 2.30 -2.66 10.97
C SER A 18 3.44 -2.30 11.94
N GLU A 19 3.65 -1.00 12.17
CA GLU A 19 4.62 -0.44 13.10
C GLU A 19 4.17 0.97 13.48
N ALA A 20 4.14 1.27 14.78
CA ALA A 20 3.88 2.61 15.32
C ALA A 20 4.80 3.00 16.48
N ARG A 21 5.42 2.01 17.14
CA ARG A 21 6.22 2.20 18.35
C ARG A 21 7.63 2.71 18.02
N LYS A 22 8.17 2.34 16.86
CA LYS A 22 9.46 2.83 16.35
C LYS A 22 9.26 3.98 15.38
N LYS A 23 9.21 5.20 15.94
CA LYS A 23 9.03 6.44 15.17
C LYS A 23 10.03 6.60 14.02
N ASP A 24 11.30 6.24 14.25
CA ASP A 24 12.35 6.35 13.24
C ASP A 24 12.08 5.46 12.01
N ILE A 25 11.48 4.28 12.22
CA ILE A 25 11.07 3.38 11.13
C ILE A 25 9.93 4.01 10.33
N VAL A 26 8.90 4.50 11.00
CA VAL A 26 7.74 5.13 10.34
C VAL A 26 8.18 6.35 9.52
N GLU A 27 9.08 7.18 10.05
CA GLU A 27 9.63 8.33 9.34
C GLU A 27 10.49 7.93 8.14
N LYS A 28 11.29 6.86 8.25
CA LYS A 28 12.05 6.33 7.11
C LYS A 28 11.12 5.85 5.99
N ILE A 29 10.00 5.20 6.34
CA ILE A 29 8.98 4.77 5.38
C ILE A 29 8.35 5.99 4.70
N ALA A 30 7.96 7.01 5.47
CA ALA A 30 7.40 8.25 4.93
C ALA A 30 8.36 8.93 3.94
N LYS A 31 9.64 9.05 4.30
CA LYS A 31 10.68 9.61 3.42
C LYS A 31 10.88 8.77 2.15
N ALA A 32 10.90 7.44 2.29
CA ALA A 32 11.04 6.54 1.14
C ALA A 32 9.85 6.64 0.19
N ALA A 33 8.64 6.88 0.69
CA ALA A 33 7.46 7.04 -0.15
C ALA A 33 7.46 8.34 -0.97
N LEU A 34 8.29 9.32 -0.60
CA LEU A 34 8.51 10.54 -1.38
C LEU A 34 9.70 10.43 -2.33
N TYR A 35 10.50 9.37 -2.23
CA TYR A 35 11.73 9.25 -3.00
C TYR A 35 11.43 8.91 -4.47
N ASP A 36 11.80 9.81 -5.37
CA ASP A 36 11.86 9.58 -6.81
C ASP A 36 13.31 9.76 -7.27
N GLU A 37 13.82 8.82 -8.07
CA GLU A 37 15.14 8.93 -8.72
C GLU A 37 15.18 10.12 -9.68
N LYS A 38 14.01 10.53 -10.19
CA LYS A 38 13.83 11.78 -10.92
C LYS A 38 13.59 12.90 -9.91
N LYS A 39 14.48 13.91 -9.90
CA LYS A 39 14.65 14.99 -8.91
C LYS A 39 13.39 15.76 -8.41
N HIS A 40 12.19 15.49 -8.90
CA HIS A 40 10.96 16.15 -8.49
C HIS A 40 9.80 15.16 -8.32
N SER A 41 9.79 14.47 -7.18
CA SER A 41 8.58 13.78 -6.73
C SER A 41 7.47 14.81 -6.50
N GLN A 42 6.34 14.65 -7.20
CA GLN A 42 5.14 15.45 -6.97
C GLN A 42 4.26 14.86 -5.86
N ALA A 43 4.78 13.88 -5.12
CA ALA A 43 4.13 13.31 -3.96
C ALA A 43 4.44 14.14 -2.70
N THR A 44 3.48 14.22 -1.78
CA THR A 44 3.67 14.84 -0.46
C THR A 44 2.98 14.03 0.62
N VAL A 45 3.60 13.96 1.80
CA VAL A 45 2.96 13.38 3.00
C VAL A 45 2.05 14.45 3.60
N LEU A 46 0.76 14.17 3.64
CA LEU A 46 -0.25 15.06 4.24
C LEU A 46 -0.37 14.81 5.75
N ASN A 47 -0.26 13.55 6.18
CA ASN A 47 -0.45 13.17 7.57
C ASN A 47 0.26 11.86 7.92
N ILE A 48 0.66 11.72 9.18
CA ILE A 48 1.11 10.46 9.78
C ILE A 48 0.34 10.29 11.08
N PHE A 49 -0.56 9.32 11.12
CA PHE A 49 -1.28 8.89 12.32
C PHE A 49 -0.64 7.61 12.86
N SER A 50 -0.47 7.51 14.18
CA SER A 50 0.13 6.34 14.84
C SER A 50 -0.72 5.90 16.02
N ASP A 51 -1.15 4.64 16.00
CA ASP A 51 -1.81 3.96 17.11
C ASP A 51 -0.80 3.01 17.78
N TYR A 52 -0.35 3.39 18.97
CA TYR A 52 0.68 2.66 19.72
C TYR A 52 0.16 1.36 20.33
N ASP A 53 -1.12 1.33 20.71
CA ASP A 53 -1.77 0.16 21.32
C ASP A 53 -1.95 -0.92 20.26
N TYR A 54 -2.43 -0.56 19.07
CA TYR A 54 -2.59 -1.46 17.94
C TYR A 54 -1.30 -1.70 17.14
N ASN A 55 -0.21 -0.99 17.47
CA ASN A 55 1.07 -0.98 16.77
C ASN A 55 0.93 -0.78 15.25
N ARG A 56 0.15 0.23 14.86
CA ARG A 56 -0.15 0.51 13.45
C ARG A 56 -0.09 2.01 13.16
N SER A 57 0.59 2.37 12.10
CA SER A 57 0.58 3.73 11.57
C SER A 57 -0.14 3.81 10.23
N VAL A 58 -0.73 4.98 9.94
CA VAL A 58 -1.32 5.33 8.65
C VAL A 58 -0.60 6.56 8.13
N ILE A 59 0.05 6.42 6.97
CA ILE A 59 0.68 7.54 6.27
C ILE A 59 -0.24 7.94 5.12
N THR A 60 -0.70 9.18 5.11
CA THR A 60 -1.52 9.75 4.04
C THR A 60 -0.63 10.52 3.09
N ILE A 61 -0.62 10.13 1.82
CA ILE A 61 0.20 10.71 0.77
C ILE A 61 -0.72 11.22 -0.33
N ALA A 62 -0.48 12.42 -0.85
CA ALA A 62 -1.13 12.91 -2.05
C ALA A 62 -0.11 12.99 -3.20
N ALA A 63 -0.52 12.52 -4.37
CA ALA A 63 0.29 12.58 -5.59
C ALA A 63 -0.61 12.60 -6.84
N PRO A 64 -0.08 13.00 -8.01
CA PRO A 64 -0.74 12.77 -9.29
C PRO A 64 -1.08 11.29 -9.50
N ILE A 65 -2.24 11.00 -10.08
CA ILE A 65 -2.75 9.62 -10.24
C ILE A 65 -1.79 8.70 -11.03
N ASN A 66 -1.08 9.25 -12.01
CA ASN A 66 -0.11 8.51 -12.83
C ASN A 66 1.19 8.16 -12.08
N MET A 67 1.37 8.60 -10.85
CA MET A 67 2.47 8.18 -9.97
C MET A 67 2.07 7.06 -9.00
N LEU A 68 0.81 6.62 -9.02
CA LEU A 68 0.24 5.71 -8.02
C LEU A 68 -0.05 4.29 -8.56
N ASP A 69 0.69 3.80 -9.57
CA ASP A 69 0.70 2.38 -9.98
C ASP A 69 1.38 1.51 -8.92
N ILE A 70 0.85 1.57 -7.69
CA ILE A 70 1.50 1.14 -6.45
C ILE A 70 1.75 -0.36 -6.47
N ALA A 71 0.80 -1.17 -6.93
CA ALA A 71 0.94 -2.63 -6.84
C ALA A 71 2.09 -3.17 -7.70
N GLU A 72 2.05 -2.90 -9.01
CA GLU A 72 3.06 -3.39 -9.93
C GLU A 72 4.44 -2.79 -9.63
N ILE A 73 4.52 -1.47 -9.43
CA ILE A 73 5.78 -0.79 -9.11
C ILE A 73 6.39 -1.33 -7.81
N LEU A 74 5.58 -1.55 -6.77
CA LEU A 74 6.10 -2.08 -5.51
C LEU A 74 6.63 -3.51 -5.68
N THR A 75 5.97 -4.37 -6.46
CA THR A 75 6.50 -5.73 -6.70
C THR A 75 7.81 -5.73 -7.51
N LEU A 76 7.97 -4.76 -8.42
CA LEU A 76 9.21 -4.58 -9.18
C LEU A 76 10.34 -4.01 -8.31
N ARG A 77 10.04 -3.02 -7.46
CA ARG A 77 11.05 -2.32 -6.64
C ARG A 77 11.39 -3.01 -5.34
N VAL A 78 10.51 -3.86 -4.82
CA VAL A 78 10.71 -4.57 -3.56
C VAL A 78 10.64 -6.08 -3.81
N PRO A 79 11.78 -6.71 -4.17
CA PRO A 79 11.84 -8.14 -4.46
C PRO A 79 11.31 -8.97 -3.29
N GLY A 80 10.47 -9.96 -3.60
CA GLY A 80 9.85 -10.84 -2.61
C GLY A 80 8.61 -10.25 -1.94
N CYS A 81 8.11 -9.09 -2.39
CA CYS A 81 6.80 -8.61 -2.01
C CYS A 81 5.67 -9.36 -2.71
N SER A 82 4.55 -9.43 -2.00
CA SER A 82 3.38 -10.23 -2.35
C SER A 82 2.14 -9.44 -2.02
N MET A 83 1.19 -9.39 -2.94
CA MET A 83 0.02 -8.53 -2.80
C MET A 83 -1.27 -9.28 -3.08
N PHE A 84 -2.34 -8.85 -2.41
CA PHE A 84 -3.70 -9.21 -2.76
C PHE A 84 -4.54 -7.97 -2.99
N LEU A 85 -5.43 -8.06 -3.97
CA LEU A 85 -6.42 -7.06 -4.30
C LEU A 85 -7.69 -7.32 -3.49
N PHE A 86 -8.35 -6.24 -3.12
CA PHE A 86 -9.67 -6.24 -2.49
C PHE A 86 -10.47 -5.02 -2.94
N GLY A 87 -11.76 -4.97 -2.63
CA GLY A 87 -12.64 -3.85 -2.95
C GLY A 87 -12.74 -3.63 -4.47
N GLN A 88 -12.66 -2.38 -4.94
CA GLN A 88 -12.79 -2.08 -6.37
C GLN A 88 -11.62 -2.62 -7.22
N ALA A 89 -10.47 -2.94 -6.61
CA ALA A 89 -9.34 -3.53 -7.31
C ALA A 89 -9.50 -5.04 -7.55
N ASP A 90 -10.35 -5.72 -6.78
CA ASP A 90 -10.57 -7.16 -6.89
C ASP A 90 -11.67 -7.45 -7.91
N GLN A 91 -11.36 -7.42 -9.21
CA GLN A 91 -12.35 -7.67 -10.26
C GLN A 91 -12.35 -9.15 -10.69
N PRO A 92 -13.52 -9.73 -10.99
CA PRO A 92 -14.86 -9.13 -10.94
C PRO A 92 -15.55 -9.18 -9.56
N GLU A 93 -15.04 -9.95 -8.59
CA GLU A 93 -15.79 -10.34 -7.38
C GLU A 93 -15.98 -9.23 -6.34
N LYS A 94 -15.16 -8.18 -6.39
CA LYS A 94 -15.14 -7.01 -5.51
C LYS A 94 -15.18 -7.35 -4.02
N ARG A 95 -14.47 -8.40 -3.61
CA ARG A 95 -14.52 -8.90 -2.23
C ARG A 95 -13.92 -7.86 -1.28
N SER A 96 -14.58 -7.67 -0.14
CA SER A 96 -14.10 -6.77 0.91
C SER A 96 -12.73 -7.20 1.47
N LEU A 97 -12.05 -6.25 2.13
CA LEU A 97 -10.79 -6.53 2.84
C LEU A 97 -10.93 -7.70 3.82
N VAL A 98 -12.04 -7.78 4.55
CA VAL A 98 -12.29 -8.84 5.54
C VAL A 98 -12.45 -10.20 4.85
N GLN A 99 -13.20 -10.26 3.75
CA GLN A 99 -13.37 -11.49 2.98
C GLN A 99 -12.04 -12.00 2.42
N ARG A 100 -11.24 -11.12 1.81
CA ARG A 100 -9.93 -11.50 1.26
C ARG A 100 -8.96 -11.94 2.37
N ARG A 101 -8.90 -11.23 3.49
CA ARG A 101 -8.09 -11.64 4.66
C ARG A 101 -8.48 -13.01 5.20
N LYS A 102 -9.78 -13.34 5.25
CA LYS A 102 -10.26 -14.67 5.66
C LYS A 102 -9.83 -15.74 4.66
N GLN A 103 -10.05 -15.50 3.36
CA GLN A 103 -9.67 -16.42 2.29
C GLN A 103 -8.16 -16.73 2.31
N LEU A 104 -7.32 -15.73 2.57
CA LEU A 104 -5.87 -15.84 2.55
C LEU A 104 -5.29 -16.29 3.90
N GLY A 105 -6.14 -16.59 4.90
CA GLY A 105 -5.67 -17.02 6.22
C GLY A 105 -4.86 -15.96 6.97
N TRP A 106 -5.10 -14.67 6.71
CA TRP A 106 -4.35 -13.53 7.28
C TRP A 106 -4.24 -13.60 8.82
N PHE A 107 -5.30 -14.05 9.48
CA PHE A 107 -5.40 -14.07 10.94
C PHE A 107 -4.63 -15.22 11.60
N LYS A 108 -4.04 -16.14 10.82
CA LYS A 108 -3.25 -17.26 11.33
C LYS A 108 -1.91 -16.83 11.93
N GLY A 109 -1.48 -15.59 11.72
CA GLY A 109 -0.29 -15.02 12.35
C GLY A 109 0.97 -15.85 12.04
N ARG A 110 1.55 -16.49 13.07
CA ARG A 110 2.74 -17.35 12.92
C ARG A 110 2.46 -18.71 12.26
N ASP A 111 1.21 -19.16 12.26
CA ASP A 111 0.77 -20.39 11.57
C ASP A 111 0.41 -20.11 10.09
N PHE A 112 0.85 -18.95 9.58
CA PHE A 112 0.69 -18.58 8.18
C PHE A 112 1.59 -19.45 7.30
N LYS A 113 0.98 -20.47 6.68
CA LYS A 113 1.63 -21.33 5.70
C LYS A 113 1.73 -20.59 4.36
N SER A 114 2.82 -19.86 4.19
CA SER A 114 2.99 -18.98 3.05
C SER A 114 2.96 -19.67 1.68
N MET A 115 3.33 -20.95 1.61
CA MET A 115 3.28 -21.76 0.39
C MET A 115 1.85 -22.11 -0.07
N GLU A 116 0.85 -22.05 0.82
CA GLU A 116 -0.55 -22.34 0.49
C GLU A 116 -1.30 -21.08 0.04
N VAL A 117 -0.69 -19.89 0.16
CA VAL A 117 -1.31 -18.60 -0.15
C VAL A 117 -0.83 -18.11 -1.51
N LYS A 118 -1.74 -18.10 -2.49
CA LYS A 118 -1.50 -17.51 -3.80
C LYS A 118 -1.79 -16.00 -3.75
N PRO A 119 -0.78 -15.13 -3.91
CA PRO A 119 -1.02 -13.70 -4.07
C PRO A 119 -1.65 -13.43 -5.45
N ASP A 120 -2.28 -12.26 -5.59
CA ASP A 120 -2.78 -11.81 -6.89
C ASP A 120 -1.62 -11.24 -7.73
N ILE A 121 -0.65 -10.57 -7.09
CA ILE A 121 0.52 -9.95 -7.73
C ILE A 121 1.77 -10.21 -6.88
N GLY A 122 2.90 -10.48 -7.53
CA GLY A 122 4.21 -10.63 -6.89
C GLY A 122 4.60 -12.08 -6.54
N ALA A 123 5.62 -12.20 -5.69
CA ALA A 123 6.21 -13.50 -5.30
C ALA A 123 5.36 -14.22 -4.26
N VAL A 124 5.64 -15.50 -3.99
CA VAL A 124 5.03 -16.21 -2.84
C VAL A 124 5.39 -15.48 -1.54
N PRO A 125 4.42 -15.24 -0.64
CA PRO A 125 4.67 -14.56 0.63
C PRO A 125 5.83 -15.17 1.42
N SER A 126 6.58 -14.32 2.11
CA SER A 126 7.60 -14.75 3.06
C SER A 126 7.15 -14.46 4.49
N GLN A 127 7.71 -15.18 5.46
CA GLN A 127 7.45 -14.88 6.88
C GLN A 127 7.92 -13.48 7.29
N ARG A 128 8.90 -12.89 6.57
CA ARG A 128 9.45 -11.57 6.88
C ARG A 128 8.50 -10.42 6.52
N TYR A 129 7.89 -10.48 5.33
CA TYR A 129 7.10 -9.36 4.79
C TYR A 129 5.59 -9.64 4.79
N GLY A 130 5.17 -10.90 4.91
CA GLY A 130 3.78 -11.28 4.87
C GLY A 130 3.16 -10.98 3.51
N LEU A 131 1.97 -10.38 3.53
CA LEU A 131 1.17 -10.07 2.35
C LEU A 131 0.65 -8.63 2.45
N THR A 132 0.55 -7.90 1.34
CA THR A 132 0.06 -6.51 1.34
C THR A 132 -1.29 -6.42 0.63
N GLY A 133 -2.28 -5.82 1.29
CA GLY A 133 -3.60 -5.60 0.68
C GLY A 133 -3.64 -4.27 -0.07
N ILE A 134 -4.12 -4.26 -1.31
CA ILE A 134 -4.24 -3.06 -2.14
C ILE A 134 -5.68 -2.90 -2.65
N THR A 135 -6.17 -1.68 -2.63
CA THR A 135 -7.44 -1.27 -3.25
C THR A 135 -7.34 0.17 -3.73
N PHE A 136 -8.33 0.61 -4.50
CA PHE A 136 -8.60 2.01 -4.76
C PHE A 136 -10.08 2.28 -4.45
N HIS A 137 -10.38 3.49 -3.99
CA HIS A 137 -11.74 3.98 -3.82
C HIS A 137 -11.84 5.36 -4.46
N LEU A 138 -12.96 5.63 -5.13
CA LEU A 138 -13.31 6.98 -5.55
C LEU A 138 -13.90 7.67 -4.31
N TYR A 139 -13.31 8.81 -3.95
CA TYR A 139 -13.82 9.70 -2.90
C TYR A 139 -15.04 10.47 -3.40
#